data_AF-A0A5J4F5F3-F1
#
_entry.id   AF-A0A5J4F5F3-F1
#
_cell.length_a   1.000
_cell.length_b   1.000
_cell.length_c   1.000
_cell.angle_alpha   90.00
_cell.angle_beta   90.00
_cell.angle_gamma   90.00
#
_symmetry.space_group_name_H-M   'P 1'
#
loop_
_entity.id
_entity.type
_entity.pdbx_description
1 polymer ?
#
loop_
_entity_poly.entity_id
_entity_poly.type
_entity_poly.pdbx_seq_one_letter_code
_entity_poly.pdbx_strand_id
1 'polypeptide(L)' 'MPLAPLYQQDREQAVQQGIKQGRQQGEAYLLLRQLQRRFGEIPQNLQETIRKLPVERLEDLGLA' A
#
# COMPACT_ATOMS: atom_id res chain seq x y z
N MET A 1 13.57 23.92 27.63
CA MET A 1 12.53 22.87 27.56
C MET A 1 12.97 21.86 26.50
N PRO A 2 13.16 20.57 26.80
CA PRO A 2 13.70 19.64 25.82
C PRO A 2 12.56 19.14 24.92
N LEU A 3 12.41 19.77 23.75
CA LEU A 3 11.50 19.29 22.70
C LEU A 3 12.05 18.04 21.97
N ALA A 4 13.30 17.67 22.23
CA ALA A 4 14.02 16.57 21.59
C ALA A 4 13.31 15.20 21.59
N PRO A 5 12.62 14.76 22.67
CA PRO A 5 11.98 13.44 22.67
C PRO A 5 10.77 13.37 21.73
N LEU A 6 10.01 14.48 21.60
CA LEU A 6 8.80 14.53 20.77
C LEU A 6 9.15 14.41 19.28
N TYR A 7 10.20 15.11 18.84
CA TYR A 7 10.70 15.03 17.46
C TYR A 7 11.20 13.63 17.07
N GLN A 8 11.74 12.86 18.02
CA GLN A 8 12.17 11.49 17.73
C GLN A 8 10.97 10.58 17.49
N GLN A 9 9.96 10.68 18.34
CA GLN A 9 8.73 9.90 18.21
C GLN A 9 7.97 10.22 16.92
N ASP A 10 7.85 11.50 16.54
CA ASP A 10 7.20 11.90 15.29
C ASP A 10 7.93 11.34 14.05
N ARG A 11 9.27 11.28 14.08
CA ARG A 11 10.07 10.71 13.00
C ARG A 11 9.86 9.20 12.89
N GLU A 12 9.84 8.48 14.01
CA GLU A 12 9.58 7.05 14.02
C GLU A 12 8.18 6.73 13.47
N GLN A 13 7.16 7.50 13.87
CA GLN A 13 5.80 7.36 13.35
C GLN A 13 5.74 7.65 11.86
N ALA A 14 6.41 8.70 11.38
CA ALA A 14 6.46 9.02 9.96
C ALA A 14 7.12 7.90 9.13
N VAL A 15 8.22 7.32 9.62
CA VAL A 15 8.90 6.19 8.98
C VAL A 15 7.99 4.96 8.95
N GLN A 16 7.37 4.60 10.09
CA GLN A 16 6.43 3.49 10.18
C GLN A 16 5.26 3.67 9.20
N GLN A 17 4.70 4.87 9.11
CA GLN A 17 3.63 5.20 8.19
C GLN A 17 4.09 5.07 6.73
N GLY A 18 5.29 5.57 6.41
CA GLY A 18 5.88 5.45 5.08
C GLY A 18 6.11 4.00 4.65
N ILE A 19 6.60 3.15 5.56
CA ILE A 19 6.79 1.71 5.30
C ILE A 19 5.44 1.04 5.03
N LYS A 20 4.41 1.31 5.84
CA LYS A 20 3.06 0.76 5.66
C LYS A 20 2.45 1.19 4.32
N GLN A 21 2.55 2.47 3.98
CA GLN A 21 2.07 3.01 2.70
C GLN A 21 2.84 2.40 1.52
N GLY A 22 4.16 2.30 1.61
CA GLY A 22 5.00 1.70 0.57
C GLY A 22 4.65 0.24 0.31
N ARG A 23 4.44 -0.56 1.37
CA ARG A 23 3.99 -1.95 1.24
C ARG A 23 2.64 -2.05 0.54
N GLN A 24 1.64 -1.28 0.98
CA GLN A 24 0.31 -1.26 0.36
C GLN A 24 0.35 -0.88 -1.13
N GLN A 25 1.12 0.17 -1.46
CA GLN A 25 1.29 0.61 -2.85
C GLN A 25 1.97 -0.45 -3.71
N GLY A 26 3.00 -1.11 -3.18
CA GLY A 26 3.71 -2.20 -3.85
C GLY A 26 2.81 -3.40 -4.15
N GLU A 27 2.09 -3.89 -3.14
CA GLU A 27 1.16 -5.02 -3.28
C GLU A 27 0.04 -4.70 -4.28
N ALA A 28 -0.58 -3.52 -4.18
CA ALA A 28 -1.62 -3.10 -5.12
C ALA A 28 -1.10 -3.00 -6.56
N TYR A 29 0.11 -2.47 -6.74
CA TYR A 29 0.73 -2.38 -8.06
C TYR A 29 1.00 -3.75 -8.67
N LEU A 30 1.54 -4.69 -7.89
CA LEU A 30 1.78 -6.05 -8.35
C LEU A 30 0.47 -6.75 -8.71
N LEU A 31 -0.55 -6.66 -7.88
CA LEU A 31 -1.87 -7.26 -8.14
C LEU A 31 -2.48 -6.69 -9.43
N LEU A 32 -2.47 -5.36 -9.61
CA LEU A 32 -2.98 -4.74 -10.83
C LEU A 32 -2.25 -5.22 -12.08
N ARG A 33 -0.92 -5.36 -12.02
CA ARG A 33 -0.11 -5.88 -13.14
C ARG A 33 -0.44 -7.34 -13.45
N GLN A 34 -0.70 -8.16 -12.43
CA GLN A 34 -1.12 -9.55 -12.60
C GLN A 34 -2.50 -9.63 -13.26
N LEU A 35 -3.47 -8.87 -12.75
CA LEU A 35 -4.81 -8.81 -13.31
C LEU A 35 -4.80 -8.29 -14.75
N GLN A 36 -4.02 -7.24 -15.03
CA GLN A 36 -3.91 -6.70 -16.39
C GLN A 36 -3.31 -7.70 -17.38
N ARG A 37 -2.34 -8.51 -16.94
CA ARG A 37 -1.78 -9.60 -17.75
C ARG A 37 -2.77 -10.74 -18.01
N ARG A 38 -3.64 -11.06 -17.04
CA ARG A 38 -4.60 -12.16 -17.13
C ARG A 38 -5.88 -11.79 -17.87
N PHE A 39 -6.37 -10.57 -17.66
CA PHE A 39 -7.71 -10.14 -18.09
C PHE A 39 -7.69 -8.96 -19.08
N GLY A 40 -6.53 -8.37 -19.36
CA GLY A 40 -6.42 -7.21 -20.25
C GLY A 40 -6.67 -5.88 -19.52
N GLU A 41 -7.26 -4.89 -20.18
CA GLU A 41 -7.48 -3.59 -19.55
C GLU A 41 -8.39 -3.68 -18.32
N ILE A 42 -7.91 -3.11 -17.21
CA ILE A 42 -8.64 -3.02 -15.95
C ILE A 42 -9.33 -1.65 -15.88
N PRO A 43 -10.66 -1.58 -15.68
CA PRO A 43 -11.39 -0.32 -15.52
C PRO A 43 -10.81 0.56 -14.38
N GLN A 44 -10.76 1.87 -14.58
CA GLN A 44 -10.13 2.81 -13.64
C GLN A 44 -10.74 2.74 -12.23
N ASN A 45 -12.06 2.60 -12.12
CA ASN A 45 -12.75 2.46 -10.83
C ASN A 45 -12.27 1.23 -10.04
N LEU A 46 -12.00 0.12 -10.73
CA LEU A 46 -11.48 -1.09 -10.13
C LEU A 46 -10.01 -0.91 -9.72
N GLN A 47 -9.21 -0.20 -10.52
CA GLN A 47 -7.84 0.15 -10.14
C GLN A 47 -7.79 1.00 -8.85
N GLU A 48 -8.66 2.01 -8.75
CA GLU A 48 -8.76 2.85 -7.56
C GLU A 48 -9.25 2.08 -6.34
N THR A 49 -10.16 1.12 -6.53
CA THR A 49 -10.64 0.24 -5.46
C THR A 49 -9.49 -0.61 -4.94
N ILE A 50 -8.73 -1.26 -5.83
CA ILE A 50 -7.59 -2.10 -5.47
C ILE A 50 -6.52 -1.30 -4.71
N ARG A 51 -6.17 -0.09 -5.18
CA ARG A 51 -5.19 0.78 -4.50
C ARG A 51 -5.58 1.20 -3.08
N LYS A 52 -6.87 1.14 -2.74
CA LYS A 52 -7.39 1.50 -1.41
C LYS A 52 -7.58 0.28 -0.51
N LEU A 53 -7.43 -0.95 -1.02
CA LEU A 53 -7.54 -2.15 -0.22
C LEU A 53 -6.41 -2.22 0.82
N PRO A 54 -6.70 -2.73 2.03
CA PRO A 54 -5.66 -2.98 3.03
C PRO A 54 -4.70 -4.07 2.54
N VAL A 55 -3.47 -4.05 3.04
CA VAL A 55 -2.37 -4.93 2.61
C VAL A 55 -2.78 -6.40 2.68
N GLU A 56 -3.44 -6.80 3.76
CA GLU A 56 -3.86 -8.18 4.00
C GLU A 56 -4.79 -8.69 2.90
N ARG A 57 -5.69 -7.83 2.40
CA ARG A 57 -6.58 -8.17 1.28
C ARG A 57 -5.87 -8.22 -0.05
N LEU A 58 -4.85 -7.39 -0.24
CA LEU A 58 -4.03 -7.42 -1.45
C LEU A 58 -3.20 -8.71 -1.51
N GLU A 59 -2.65 -9.14 -0.38
CA GLU A 59 -1.91 -10.40 -0.24
C GLU A 59 -2.80 -11.62 -0.47
N ASP A 60 -3.99 -11.66 0.14
CA ASP A 60 -5.00 -12.72 -0.10
C ASP A 60 -5.31 -12.87 -1.60
N LEU A 61 -5.49 -11.76 -2.30
CA LEU A 61 -5.79 -11.74 -3.74
C LEU A 61 -4.58 -12.11 -4.62
N GLY A 62 -3.35 -11.85 -4.15
CA GLY A 62 -2.12 -12.15 -4.87
C GLY A 62 -1.69 -13.62 -4.80
N LEU A 63 -2.21 -14.38 -3.83
CA LEU A 63 -1.92 -15.81 -3.66
C LEU A 63 -2.88 -16.75 -4.41
N ALA A 64 -3.92 -16.20 -5.05
CA ALA A 64 -4.99 -16.95 -5.74
C ALA A 64 -4.74 -17.17 -7.25
#